data_AF-A0A957WUZ4-F1
#
_entry.id   AF-A0A957WUZ4-F1
#
_cell.length_a   1.000
_cell.length_b   1.000
_cell.length_c   1.000
_cell.angle_alpha   90.00
_cell.angle_beta   90.00
_cell.angle_gamma   90.00
#
_symmetry.space_group_name_H-M   'P 1'
#
loop_
_entity.id
_entity.type
_entity.pdbx_description
1 polymer ?
#
loop_
_entity_poly.entity_id
_entity_poly.type
_entity_poly.pdbx_seq_one_letter_code
_entity_poly.pdbx_strand_id
1 'polypeptide(L)'
;AELAKLALTEAEVEEYTQQLSAILDYADRLRAVDTSDVPPTPYVLPLQNVMRADEPAPSLTNEEALANAPDSEDGFFRVRAVFED
;
A
#
# COMPACT_ATOMS: atom_id res chain seq x y z
N ALA A 1 -11.57 -4.65 -6.32
CA ALA A 1 -10.25 -5.06 -6.87
C ALA A 1 -9.52 -3.89 -7.53
N GLU A 2 -10.24 -3.00 -8.24
CA GLU A 2 -9.67 -1.83 -8.92
C GLU A 2 -8.82 -0.91 -8.04
N LEU A 3 -9.28 -0.59 -6.82
CA LEU A 3 -8.52 0.23 -5.86
C LEU A 3 -7.16 -0.39 -5.50
N ALA A 4 -7.09 -1.72 -5.43
CA ALA A 4 -5.87 -2.48 -5.15
C ALA A 4 -5.11 -2.89 -6.42
N LYS A 5 -5.58 -2.50 -7.61
CA LYS A 5 -5.02 -2.86 -8.93
C LYS A 5 -4.82 -4.38 -9.12
N LEU A 6 -5.78 -5.17 -8.64
CA LEU A 6 -5.80 -6.62 -8.82
C LEU A 6 -6.73 -7.01 -9.98
N ALA A 7 -6.21 -7.79 -10.91
CA ALA A 7 -7.02 -8.47 -11.93
C ALA A 7 -7.51 -9.81 -11.36
N LEU A 8 -8.82 -10.03 -11.37
CA LEU A 8 -9.45 -11.24 -10.86
C LEU A 8 -10.24 -11.92 -11.97
N THR A 9 -10.20 -13.25 -11.97
CA THR A 9 -11.08 -14.09 -12.79
C THR A 9 -12.48 -14.20 -12.17
N GLU A 10 -13.49 -14.59 -12.95
CA GLU A 10 -14.86 -14.76 -12.43
C GLU A 10 -14.94 -15.80 -11.30
N ALA A 11 -14.16 -16.87 -11.39
CA ALA A 11 -14.09 -17.90 -10.35
C ALA A 11 -13.51 -17.35 -9.04
N GLU A 12 -12.44 -16.54 -9.12
CA GLU A 12 -11.85 -15.88 -7.95
C GLU A 12 -12.81 -14.85 -7.35
N VAL A 13 -13.60 -14.16 -8.16
CA VAL A 13 -14.63 -13.22 -7.67
C VAL A 13 -15.68 -13.96 -6.83
N GLU A 14 -16.18 -15.10 -7.30
CA GLU A 14 -17.16 -15.89 -6.56
C GLU A 14 -16.56 -16.44 -5.24
N GLU A 15 -15.36 -17.01 -5.30
CA GLU A 15 -14.66 -17.53 -4.13
C GLU A 15 -14.36 -16.43 -3.09
N TYR A 16 -13.75 -15.34 -3.52
CA TYR A 16 -13.36 -14.25 -2.62
C TYR A 16 -14.55 -13.49 -2.06
N THR A 17 -15.68 -13.45 -2.77
CA THR A 17 -16.91 -12.89 -2.20
C THR A 17 -17.31 -13.63 -0.93
N GLN A 18 -17.32 -14.98 -0.97
CA GLN A 18 -17.68 -15.79 0.20
C GLN A 18 -16.65 -15.65 1.33
N GLN A 19 -15.36 -15.68 0.99
CA GLN A 19 -14.29 -15.56 1.98
C GLN A 19 -14.28 -14.17 2.65
N LEU A 20 -14.43 -13.09 1.87
CA LEU A 20 -14.47 -11.72 2.39
C LEU A 20 -15.70 -11.48 3.24
N SER A 21 -16.87 -12.02 2.87
CA SER A 21 -18.06 -11.97 3.73
C SER A 21 -17.79 -12.61 5.10
N ALA A 22 -17.17 -13.79 5.13
CA ALA A 22 -16.83 -14.45 6.39
C ALA A 22 -15.81 -13.65 7.23
N ILE A 23 -14.83 -12.98 6.58
CA ILE A 23 -13.87 -12.10 7.26
C ILE A 23 -14.58 -10.88 7.87
N LEU A 24 -15.52 -10.27 7.13
CA LEU A 24 -16.30 -9.13 7.63
C LEU A 24 -17.20 -9.53 8.80
N ASP A 25 -17.88 -10.68 8.72
CA ASP A 25 -18.69 -11.23 9.81
C ASP A 25 -17.83 -11.47 11.06
N TYR A 26 -16.60 -11.96 10.89
CA TYR A 26 -15.67 -12.15 11.99
C TYR A 26 -15.22 -10.80 12.60
N ALA A 27 -14.90 -9.82 11.75
CA ALA A 27 -14.50 -8.47 12.18
C ALA A 27 -15.63 -7.74 12.92
N ASP A 28 -16.89 -8.00 12.56
CA ASP A 28 -18.07 -7.41 13.20
C ASP A 28 -18.19 -7.75 14.69
N ARG A 29 -17.53 -8.82 15.16
CA ARG A 29 -17.41 -9.14 16.60
C ARG A 29 -16.78 -8.01 17.41
N LEU A 30 -15.92 -7.17 16.80
CA LEU A 30 -15.31 -6.04 17.46
C LEU A 30 -16.33 -4.95 17.86
N ARG A 31 -17.50 -4.89 17.21
CA ARG A 31 -18.58 -3.94 17.57
C ARG A 31 -19.16 -4.19 18.96
N ALA A 32 -18.96 -5.37 19.54
CA ALA A 32 -19.42 -5.69 20.89
C ALA A 32 -18.58 -5.03 21.99
N VAL A 33 -17.41 -4.47 21.64
CA VAL A 33 -16.51 -3.80 22.58
C VAL A 33 -16.75 -2.29 22.48
N ASP A 34 -17.05 -1.66 23.61
CA ASP A 34 -17.20 -0.20 23.69
C ASP A 34 -15.83 0.49 23.61
N THR A 35 -15.69 1.38 22.63
CA THR A 35 -14.48 2.19 22.41
C THR A 35 -14.80 3.69 22.38
N SER A 36 -15.96 4.14 22.90
CA SER A 36 -16.35 5.56 22.84
C SER A 36 -15.34 6.50 23.48
N ASP A 37 -14.68 6.02 24.54
CA ASP A 37 -13.74 6.80 25.34
C ASP A 37 -12.27 6.42 25.07
N VAL A 38 -12.01 5.57 24.07
CA VAL A 38 -10.67 5.10 23.71
C VAL A 38 -10.24 5.77 22.41
N PRO A 39 -9.24 6.67 22.42
CA PRO A 39 -8.74 7.26 21.20
C PRO A 39 -8.03 6.19 20.33
N PRO A 40 -8.08 6.32 18.99
CA PRO A 40 -7.31 5.46 18.10
C PRO A 40 -5.82 5.49 18.46
N THR A 41 -5.15 4.34 18.35
CA THR A 41 -3.71 4.20 18.62
C THR A 41 -2.96 3.98 17.31
N PRO A 42 -2.53 5.04 16.61
CA PRO A 42 -1.84 4.91 15.33
C PRO A 42 -0.38 4.46 15.47
N TYR A 43 0.25 4.80 16.60
CA TYR A 43 1.64 4.46 16.90
C TYR A 43 1.75 3.93 18.33
N VAL A 44 2.49 2.85 18.52
CA VAL A 44 2.77 2.29 19.86
C VAL A 44 3.88 3.05 20.59
N LEU A 45 4.71 3.80 19.84
CA LEU A 45 5.78 4.63 20.38
C LEU A 45 5.35 6.11 20.40
N PRO A 46 5.75 6.88 21.42
CA PRO A 46 5.44 8.30 21.53
C PRO A 46 6.38 9.12 20.63
N LEU A 47 6.24 8.99 19.32
CA LEU A 47 7.00 9.78 18.35
C LEU A 47 6.48 11.22 18.30
N GLN A 48 7.38 12.19 18.34
CA GLN A 48 7.05 13.61 18.23
C GLN A 48 8.10 14.30 17.37
N ASN A 49 7.66 15.08 16.38
CA ASN A 49 8.51 16.02 15.62
C ASN A 49 9.84 15.41 15.14
N VAL A 50 9.79 14.19 14.60
CA VAL A 50 10.98 13.50 14.08
C VAL A 50 11.35 14.13 12.73
N MET A 51 12.18 15.17 12.79
CA MET A 51 12.61 15.95 11.63
C MET A 51 14.01 15.50 11.17
N ARG A 52 14.23 15.58 9.85
CA ARG A 52 15.56 15.47 9.23
C ARG A 52 16.10 16.88 8.96
N ALA A 53 17.39 17.10 9.19
CA ALA A 53 18.05 18.32 8.76
C ALA A 53 18.00 18.48 7.23
N ASP A 54 17.91 19.71 6.75
CA ASP A 54 17.90 20.00 5.31
C ASP A 54 19.33 20.05 4.74
N GLU A 55 19.98 18.89 4.76
CA GLU A 55 21.36 18.73 4.28
C GLU A 55 21.38 17.70 3.14
N PRO A 56 22.13 17.96 2.05
CA PRO A 56 22.26 17.02 0.94
C PRO A 56 23.11 15.81 1.35
N ALA A 57 22.72 14.63 0.89
CA ALA A 57 23.49 13.39 1.03
C ALA A 57 23.79 12.79 -0.36
N PRO A 58 24.85 11.98 -0.51
CA PRO A 58 25.09 11.23 -1.74
C PRO A 58 23.85 10.44 -2.14
N SER A 59 23.38 10.63 -3.37
CA SER A 59 22.30 9.82 -3.95
C SER A 59 22.85 8.52 -4.52
N LEU A 60 21.98 7.53 -4.74
CA LEU A 60 22.31 6.38 -5.57
C LEU A 60 22.77 6.83 -6.96
N THR A 61 23.71 6.11 -7.55
CA THR A 61 24.02 6.26 -8.97
C THR A 61 22.83 5.83 -9.82
N ASN A 62 22.75 6.31 -11.06
CA ASN A 62 21.67 5.93 -11.98
C ASN A 62 21.63 4.41 -12.21
N GLU A 63 22.81 3.78 -12.33
CA GLU A 63 22.96 2.33 -12.47
C GLU A 63 22.41 1.57 -11.25
N GLU A 64 22.78 1.98 -10.04
CA GLU A 64 22.27 1.37 -8.80
C GLU A 64 20.75 1.52 -8.67
N ALA A 65 20.20 2.69 -9.04
CA ALA A 65 18.76 2.93 -9.00
C ALA A 65 17.98 2.06 -9.99
N LEU A 66 18.56 1.76 -11.16
CA LEU A 66 17.93 0.96 -12.22
C LEU A 66 18.24 -0.53 -12.14
N ALA A 67 19.12 -0.98 -11.23
CA ALA A 67 19.60 -2.36 -11.15
C ALA A 67 18.48 -3.42 -11.04
N ASN A 68 17.33 -3.04 -10.48
CA ASN A 68 16.15 -3.90 -10.33
C ASN A 68 14.95 -3.47 -11.20
N ALA A 69 15.14 -2.51 -12.11
CA ALA A 69 14.08 -2.09 -13.02
C ALA A 69 13.69 -3.26 -13.93
N PRO A 70 12.42 -3.71 -13.96
CA PRO A 70 11.98 -4.76 -14.88
C PRO A 70 12.16 -4.37 -16.34
N ASP A 71 12.07 -3.06 -16.64
CA ASP A 71 12.26 -2.47 -17.95
C ASP A 71 12.88 -1.08 -17.80
N SER A 72 13.99 -0.84 -18.49
CA SER A 72 14.70 0.43 -18.47
C SER A 72 15.25 0.78 -19.85
N GLU A 73 15.31 2.07 -20.16
CA GLU A 73 15.79 2.58 -21.44
C GLU A 73 16.44 3.95 -21.20
N ASP A 74 17.63 4.17 -21.75
CA ASP A 74 18.37 5.44 -21.71
C ASP A 74 18.50 6.11 -20.32
N GLY A 75 18.60 5.30 -19.26
CA GLY A 75 18.71 5.80 -17.89
C GLY A 75 17.38 6.12 -17.20
N PHE A 76 16.26 5.67 -17.78
CA PHE A 76 14.90 5.83 -17.25
C PHE A 76 14.23 4.48 -16.97
N PHE A 77 13.26 4.47 -16.06
CA PHE A 77 12.29 3.37 -15.95
C PHE A 77 11.31 3.46 -17.12
N ARG A 78 11.19 2.40 -17.91
CA ARG A 78 10.26 2.39 -19.03
C ARG A 78 8.94 1.78 -18.59
N VAL A 79 7.85 2.50 -18.87
CA VAL A 79 6.47 2.05 -18.62
C VAL A 79 5.60 2.37 -19.82
N ARG A 80 4.40 1.76 -19.89
CA ARG A 80 3.41 2.20 -20.87
C ARG A 80 3.01 3.63 -20.58
N ALA A 81 2.95 4.45 -21.63
CA ALA A 81 2.50 5.83 -21.51
C ALA A 81 1.11 5.86 -20.88
N VAL A 82 0.95 6.73 -19.88
CA VAL A 82 -0.34 6.97 -19.22
C VAL A 82 -1.06 8.01 -20.05
N PHE A 83 -2.20 7.62 -20.61
CA PHE A 83 -3.16 8.53 -21.22
C PHE A 83 -4.38 8.58 -20.29
N GLU A 84 -5.04 9.74 -20.25
CA GLU A 84 -6.35 9.83 -19.60
C GLU A 84 -7.36 9.03 -20.44
N ASP A 85 -8.24 8.28 -19.76
CA ASP A 85 -9.44 7.69 -20.37
C ASP A 85 -10.55 8.75 -20.54
#